data_AF-A0ABD6Y757-F1
#
_entry.id   AF-A0ABD6Y757-F1
#
_cell.length_a   1.000
_cell.length_b   1.000
_cell.length_c   1.000
_cell.angle_alpha   90.00
_cell.angle_beta   90.00
_cell.angle_gamma   90.00
#
_symmetry.space_group_name_H-M   'P 1'
#
loop_
_entity.id
_entity.type
_entity.pdbx_description
1 polymer ?
#
loop_
_entity_poly.entity_id
_entity_poly.type
_entity_poly.pdbx_seq_one_letter_code
_entity_poly.pdbx_strand_id
1 'polypeptide(L)' 'MEIEKRNKTSSAQLKAIKKYQSKHKDNNYRNQKKSRAKNFILNDARIDELEFFSELIYERLKELKNNKDNNDIG' A
#
# COMPACT_ATOMS: atom_id res chain seq x y z
N MET A 1 15.91 18.08 -36.36
CA MET A 1 15.92 16.83 -35.57
C MET A 1 16.67 17.14 -34.29
N GLU A 2 15.97 17.54 -33.22
CA GLU A 2 16.62 17.82 -31.93
C GLU A 2 16.40 16.64 -30.98
N ILE A 3 17.49 15.93 -30.72
CA ILE A 3 17.59 14.85 -29.76
C ILE A 3 18.02 15.47 -28.41
N GLU A 4 17.16 15.27 -27.42
CA GLU A 4 17.49 15.03 -26.00
C GLU A 4 17.93 16.19 -25.10
N LYS A 5 17.03 16.54 -24.18
CA LYS A 5 17.41 16.68 -22.76
C LYS A 5 16.88 15.48 -21.99
N ARG A 6 17.63 14.37 -22.03
CA ARG A 6 17.50 13.33 -21.00
C ARG A 6 17.91 13.98 -19.68
N ASN A 7 16.93 14.39 -18.88
CA ASN A 7 17.16 14.82 -17.49
C ASN A 7 17.67 13.59 -16.71
N LYS A 8 18.95 13.27 -16.87
CA LYS A 8 19.63 12.23 -16.11
C LYS A 8 19.69 12.72 -14.67
N THR A 9 18.90 12.07 -13.82
CA THR A 9 18.98 12.25 -12.37
C THR A 9 20.44 12.08 -11.95
N SER A 10 20.99 13.09 -11.26
CA SER A 10 22.39 13.09 -10.86
C SER A 10 22.72 11.85 -10.02
N SER A 11 23.96 11.36 -10.07
CA SER A 11 24.42 10.24 -9.25
C SER A 11 24.18 10.48 -7.75
N ALA A 12 24.27 11.73 -7.29
CA ALA A 12 23.95 12.13 -5.93
C ALA A 12 22.44 11.99 -5.62
N GLN A 13 21.58 12.39 -6.56
CA GLN A 13 20.12 12.26 -6.42
C GLN A 13 19.71 10.78 -6.42
N LEU A 14 20.31 9.95 -7.28
CA LEU A 14 20.08 8.50 -7.29
C LEU A 14 20.49 7.84 -5.97
N LYS A 15 21.62 8.25 -5.39
CA LYS A 15 22.06 7.77 -4.06
C LYS A 15 21.08 8.20 -2.96
N ALA A 16 20.62 9.45 -2.98
CA ALA A 16 19.64 9.95 -2.02
C ALA A 16 18.30 9.20 -2.10
N ILE A 17 17.79 8.97 -3.32
CA ILE A 17 16.57 8.19 -3.57
C ILE A 17 16.73 6.77 -3.04
N LYS A 18 17.84 6.09 -3.33
CA LYS A 18 18.11 4.74 -2.81
C LYS A 18 18.14 4.70 -1.29
N LYS A 19 18.78 5.68 -0.64
CA LYS A 19 18.83 5.78 0.82
C LYS A 19 17.42 5.99 1.42
N TYR A 20 16.63 6.86 0.81
CA TYR A 20 15.24 7.09 1.22
C TYR A 20 14.38 5.83 1.05
N GLN A 21 14.45 5.19 -0.12
CA GLN A 21 13.73 3.96 -0.41
C GLN A 21 14.10 2.83 0.56
N SER A 22 15.39 2.71 0.91
CA SER A 22 15.84 1.74 1.92
C SER A 22 15.27 2.06 3.31
N LYS A 23 15.29 3.32 3.73
CA LYS A 23 14.79 3.74 5.05
C LYS A 23 13.28 3.58 5.18
N HIS A 24 12.54 3.79 4.10
CA HIS A 24 11.08 3.75 4.08
C HIS A 24 10.52 2.52 3.39
N LYS A 25 11.33 1.46 3.24
CA LYS A 25 10.98 0.25 2.48
C LYS A 25 9.63 -0.33 2.90
N ASP A 26 9.41 -0.48 4.20
CA ASP A 26 8.19 -1.10 4.73
C ASP A 26 6.96 -0.22 4.51
N ASN A 27 7.10 1.09 4.71
CA ASN A 27 6.01 2.05 4.46
C ASN A 27 5.66 2.11 2.97
N ASN A 28 6.68 2.13 2.10
CA ASN A 28 6.50 2.12 0.65
C ASN A 28 5.81 0.82 0.20
N TYR A 29 6.22 -0.32 0.73
CA TYR A 29 5.61 -1.61 0.44
C TYR A 29 4.15 -1.67 0.89
N ARG A 30 3.84 -1.19 2.11
CA ARG A 30 2.47 -1.08 2.62
C ARG A 30 1.61 -0.17 1.73
N ASN A 31 2.14 0.99 1.33
CA ASN A 31 1.42 1.93 0.48
C ASN A 31 1.19 1.36 -0.93
N GLN A 32 2.15 0.63 -1.48
CA GLN A 32 2.00 -0.07 -2.75
C GLN A 32 0.87 -1.11 -2.67
N LYS A 33 0.84 -1.93 -1.62
CA LYS A 33 -0.26 -2.89 -1.39
C LYS A 33 -1.60 -2.19 -1.27
N LYS A 34 -1.67 -1.12 -0.47
CA LYS A 34 -2.89 -0.32 -0.29
C LYS A 34 -3.39 0.24 -1.62
N SER A 35 -2.49 0.79 -2.44
CA SER A 35 -2.85 1.35 -3.75
C SER A 35 -3.34 0.28 -4.71
N ARG A 36 -2.69 -0.90 -4.75
CA ARG A 36 -3.12 -2.01 -5.60
C ARG A 36 -4.49 -2.54 -5.19
N ALA A 37 -4.70 -2.75 -3.89
CA ALA A 37 -6.00 -3.18 -3.37
C ALA A 37 -7.11 -2.17 -3.70
N LYS A 38 -6.84 -0.87 -3.50
CA LYS A 38 -7.79 0.20 -3.87
C LYS A 38 -8.13 0.15 -5.36
N ASN A 39 -7.12 0.04 -6.24
CA ASN A 39 -7.37 -0.01 -7.67
C ASN A 39 -8.20 -1.23 -8.07
N PHE A 40 -7.86 -2.39 -7.53
CA PHE A 40 -8.57 -3.63 -7.80
C PHE A 40 -10.05 -3.51 -7.43
N ILE A 41 -10.35 -3.09 -6.19
CA ILE A 41 -11.73 -2.93 -5.70
C ILE A 41 -12.53 -1.94 -6.55
N LEU A 42 -11.91 -0.86 -7.03
CA LEU A 42 -12.63 0.18 -7.77
C LEU A 42 -12.82 -0.12 -9.26
N ASN A 43 -11.89 -0.86 -9.87
CA ASN A 43 -11.81 -0.92 -11.32
C ASN A 43 -11.82 -2.35 -11.89
N ASP A 44 -11.32 -3.33 -11.14
CA ASP A 44 -11.05 -4.68 -11.68
C ASP A 44 -11.94 -5.76 -11.05
N ALA A 45 -12.40 -5.56 -9.81
CA ALA A 45 -13.12 -6.56 -9.04
C ALA A 45 -14.55 -6.81 -9.58
N ARG A 46 -14.94 -8.08 -9.55
CA ARG A 46 -16.31 -8.52 -9.87
C ARG A 46 -17.21 -8.46 -8.63
N ILE A 47 -18.53 -8.54 -8.84
CA ILE A 47 -19.51 -8.42 -7.75
C ILE A 47 -19.30 -9.49 -6.67
N ASP A 48 -19.09 -10.76 -7.07
CA ASP A 48 -18.82 -11.88 -6.17
C ASP A 48 -17.55 -11.66 -5.33
N GLU A 49 -16.50 -11.09 -5.94
CA GLU A 49 -15.26 -10.76 -5.26
C GLU A 49 -15.44 -9.61 -4.27
N LEU A 50 -16.24 -8.61 -4.61
CA LEU A 50 -16.56 -7.48 -3.72
C LEU A 50 -17.36 -7.94 -2.49
N GLU A 51 -18.35 -8.80 -2.68
CA GLU A 51 -19.12 -9.41 -1.59
C GLU A 51 -18.20 -10.21 -0.66
N PHE A 52 -17.36 -11.09 -1.24
CA PHE A 52 -16.38 -11.87 -0.48
C PHE A 52 -15.41 -10.99 0.31
N PHE A 53 -14.87 -9.92 -0.29
CA PHE A 53 -13.97 -9.01 0.43
C PHE A 53 -14.69 -8.24 1.54
N SER A 54 -15.96 -7.88 1.36
CA SER A 54 -16.75 -7.21 2.38
C SER A 54 -16.88 -8.07 3.65
N GLU A 55 -17.21 -9.36 3.49
CA GLU A 55 -17.27 -10.32 4.60
C GLU A 55 -15.92 -10.48 5.28
N LEU A 56 -14.85 -10.65 4.49
CA LEU A 56 -13.50 -10.82 5.03
C LEU A 56 -13.03 -9.58 5.80
N ILE A 57 -13.34 -8.37 5.31
CA ILE A 57 -13.05 -7.11 6.00
C ILE A 57 -13.84 -7.02 7.30
N TYR A 58 -15.13 -7.40 7.29
CA TYR A 58 -15.99 -7.38 8.46
C TYR A 58 -15.45 -8.28 9.58
N GLU A 59 -15.15 -9.54 9.28
CA GLU A 59 -14.61 -10.49 10.27
C GLU A 59 -13.27 -9.99 10.82
N ARG A 60 -12.38 -9.47 9.97
CA ARG A 60 -11.10 -8.93 10.43
C ARG A 60 -11.26 -7.71 11.36
N LEU A 61 -12.22 -6.83 11.08
CA LEU A 61 -12.51 -5.68 11.94
C LEU A 61 -13.07 -6.13 13.29
N LYS A 62 -13.94 -7.14 13.29
CA LYS A 62 -14.50 -7.74 14.51
C LYS A 62 -13.41 -8.36 15.38
N GLU A 63 -12.53 -9.17 14.81
CA GLU A 63 -11.37 -9.73 15.52
C GLU A 63 -10.51 -8.64 16.18
N LEU A 64 -10.20 -7.58 15.44
CA LEU A 64 -9.34 -6.49 15.93
C LEU A 64 -10.02 -5.67 17.02
N LYS A 65 -11.33 -5.43 16.93
CA LYS A 65 -12.10 -4.74 17.98
C LYS A 65 -12.17 -5.58 19.25
N ASN A 66 -12.53 -6.86 19.13
CA ASN A 66 -12.60 -7.77 20.27
C ASN A 66 -11.24 -7.90 20.97
N ASN A 67 -10.14 -7.95 20.21
CA ASN A 67 -8.80 -7.97 20.79
C ASN A 67 -8.41 -6.66 21.46
N LYS A 68 -8.95 -5.52 21.02
CA LYS A 68 -8.73 -4.23 21.68
C LYS A 68 -9.49 -4.17 23.02
N ASP A 69 -10.75 -4.55 23.02
CA ASP A 69 -11.60 -4.55 24.21
C ASP A 69 -11.07 -5.51 25.30
N ASN A 70 -10.46 -6.63 24.92
CA ASN A 70 -9.82 -7.56 25.86
C ASN A 70 -8.48 -7.06 26.45
N ASN A 71 -7.77 -6.15 25.76
CA ASN A 71 -6.50 -5.60 26.24
C ASN A 71 -6.69 -4.33 27.12
N ASP A 72 -7.87 -3.69 27.07
CA ASP A 72 -8.20 -2.51 27.86
C ASP A 72 -8.79 -2.86 29.26
N ILE A 73 -8.84 -4.15 29.63
CA ILE A 73 -9.27 -4.67 30.96
C ILE A 73 -8.07 -5.04 31.85
N GLY A 74 -6.83 -4.73 31.42
CA GLY A 74 -5.58 -4.99 32.16
C GLY A 74 -5.01 -3.75 32.84
#